data_AF-A0A4V2B3B3-F1
#
_entry.id   AF-A0A4V2B3B3-F1
#
_cell.length_a   1.000
_cell.length_b   1.000
_cell.length_c   1.000
_cell.angle_alpha   90.00
_cell.angle_beta   90.00
_cell.angle_gamma   90.00
#
_symmetry.space_group_name_H-M   'P 1'
#
loop_
_entity.id
_entity.type
_entity.pdbx_description
1 polymer ?
#
loop_
_entity_poly.entity_id
_entity_poly.type
_entity_poly.pdbx_seq_one_letter_code
_entity_poly.pdbx_strand_id
1 'polypeptide(L)'
;MEGLSPPLKCLIEMQASITNGETARTGMKRYLSHVDPRDQFAAEVRAFLFAWDQDHDWRTRVRKIKSPHRKALIEVAACGLAGQSILAHLESLREEMTAACELEIQAHIEMLPLKMLIPLLLFQFPAFLLLLFGPLLSHLIEELNK
;
A
#
# COMPACT_ATOMS: atom_id res chain seq x y z
N MET A 1 -4.90 -0.22 -6.38
CA MET A 1 -3.83 0.04 -5.40
C MET A 1 -2.93 -1.17 -5.42
N GLU A 2 -1.67 -0.97 -5.81
CA GLU A 2 -0.72 -2.08 -5.98
C GLU A 2 -0.31 -2.72 -4.63
N GLY A 3 -0.63 -2.04 -3.52
CA GLY A 3 -0.27 -2.49 -2.19
C GLY A 3 1.24 -2.52 -2.06
N LEU A 4 1.87 -1.34 -2.23
CA LEU A 4 3.32 -1.16 -2.26
C LEU A 4 3.98 -1.27 -0.88
N SER A 5 3.19 -1.14 0.20
CA SER A 5 3.71 -1.21 1.58
C SER A 5 4.33 -2.57 1.94
N PRO A 6 3.66 -3.73 1.70
CA PRO A 6 4.26 -5.04 1.92
C PRO A 6 5.61 -5.31 1.24
N PRO A 7 5.76 -5.11 -0.09
CA PRO A 7 7.04 -5.34 -0.75
C PRO A 7 8.10 -4.32 -0.31
N LEU A 8 7.73 -3.07 -0.01
CA LEU A 8 8.67 -2.08 0.52
C LEU A 8 9.21 -2.49 1.90
N LYS A 9 8.34 -3.00 2.78
CA LYS A 9 8.76 -3.55 4.09
C LYS A 9 9.73 -4.72 3.92
N CYS A 10 9.44 -5.64 3.00
CA CYS A 10 10.35 -6.76 2.71
C CYS A 10 11.70 -6.28 2.18
N LEU A 11 11.71 -5.30 1.29
CA LEU A 11 12.93 -4.69 0.75
C LEU A 11 13.78 -4.10 1.87
N ILE A 12 13.19 -3.30 2.76
CA ILE A 12 13.88 -2.68 3.89
C ILE A 12 14.52 -3.73 4.80
N GLU A 13 13.80 -4.81 5.12
CA GLU A 13 14.32 -5.90 5.94
C GLU A 13 15.49 -6.64 5.27
N MET A 14 15.41 -6.85 3.95
CA MET A 14 16.51 -7.42 3.15
C MET A 14 17.74 -6.50 3.15
N GLN A 15 17.54 -5.21 2.92
CA GLN A 15 18.61 -4.22 2.92
C GLN A 15 19.30 -4.14 4.29
N ALA A 16 18.51 -4.03 5.37
CA ALA A 16 19.04 -4.00 6.73
C ALA A 16 19.88 -5.26 7.05
N SER A 17 19.40 -6.43 6.64
CA SER A 17 20.12 -7.70 6.82
C SER A 17 21.45 -7.70 6.08
N ILE A 18 21.47 -7.28 4.82
CA ILE A 18 22.71 -7.23 4.00
C ILE A 18 23.71 -6.22 4.55
N THR A 19 23.26 -5.04 4.95
CA THR A 19 24.12 -4.01 5.57
C THR A 19 24.74 -4.49 6.87
N ASN A 20 24.05 -5.35 7.61
CA ASN A 20 24.54 -5.97 8.84
C ASN A 20 25.44 -7.20 8.60
N GLY A 21 25.78 -7.52 7.35
CA GLY A 21 26.58 -8.69 6.98
C GLY A 21 25.81 -10.01 6.98
N GLU A 22 24.48 -9.97 7.11
CA GLU A 22 23.61 -11.14 6.95
C GLU A 22 23.22 -11.34 5.47
N THR A 23 22.53 -12.44 5.18
CA THR A 23 22.06 -12.74 3.82
C THR A 23 20.71 -12.10 3.52
N ALA A 24 20.42 -11.91 2.22
CA ALA A 24 19.10 -11.49 1.77
C ALA A 24 17.98 -12.45 2.24
N ARG A 25 18.30 -13.75 2.34
CA ARG A 25 17.39 -14.78 2.88
C ARG A 25 16.99 -14.50 4.33
N THR A 26 17.94 -14.05 5.15
CA THR A 26 17.69 -13.68 6.55
C THR A 26 16.68 -12.55 6.62
N GLY A 27 16.83 -11.52 5.79
CA GLY A 27 15.88 -10.41 5.72
C GLY A 27 14.49 -10.82 5.26
N MET A 28 14.39 -11.68 4.25
CA MET A 28 13.08 -12.21 3.83
C MET A 28 12.40 -13.02 4.94
N LYS A 29 13.16 -13.82 5.69
CA LYS A 29 12.62 -14.55 6.86
C LYS A 29 12.16 -13.59 7.97
N ARG A 30 12.92 -12.53 8.24
CA ARG A 30 12.56 -11.49 9.22
C ARG A 30 11.31 -10.72 8.82
N TYR A 31 11.14 -10.43 7.53
CA TYR A 31 9.88 -9.89 7.01
C TYR A 31 8.72 -10.84 7.29
N LEU A 32 8.87 -12.13 6.94
CA LEU A 32 7.81 -13.13 7.12
C LEU A 32 7.42 -13.41 8.58
N SER A 33 8.30 -13.16 9.55
CA SER A 33 8.01 -13.34 10.98
C SER A 33 7.18 -12.19 11.57
N HIS A 34 7.22 -11.00 10.97
CA HIS A 34 6.56 -9.79 11.47
C HIS A 34 5.41 -9.31 10.58
N VAL A 35 4.86 -10.21 9.76
CA VAL A 35 3.86 -9.88 8.75
C VAL A 35 2.45 -10.25 9.19
N ASP A 36 1.48 -9.43 8.83
CA ASP A 36 0.06 -9.72 9.06
C ASP A 36 -0.36 -10.98 8.26
N PRO A 37 -1.13 -11.90 8.85
CA PRO A 37 -1.69 -13.06 8.14
C PRO A 37 -2.44 -12.73 6.84
N ARG A 38 -2.99 -11.52 6.71
CA ARG A 38 -3.74 -11.05 5.53
C ARG A 38 -2.85 -10.51 4.40
N ASP A 39 -1.55 -10.45 4.61
CA ASP A 39 -0.60 -9.96 3.61
C ASP A 39 -0.48 -10.95 2.44
N GLN A 40 -0.99 -10.54 1.28
CA GLN A 40 -0.95 -11.31 0.04
C GLN A 40 0.48 -11.47 -0.48
N PHE A 41 1.34 -10.47 -0.30
CA PHE A 41 2.73 -10.55 -0.74
C PHE A 41 3.53 -11.55 0.09
N ALA A 42 3.24 -11.65 1.40
CA ALA A 42 3.86 -12.67 2.24
C ALA A 42 3.63 -14.10 1.71
N ALA A 43 2.45 -14.39 1.14
CA ALA A 43 2.17 -15.68 0.52
C ALA A 43 3.04 -15.91 -0.74
N GLU A 44 3.24 -14.87 -1.56
CA GLU A 44 4.12 -14.90 -2.73
C GLU A 44 5.58 -15.15 -2.32
N VAL A 45 6.08 -14.44 -1.29
CA VAL A 45 7.44 -14.61 -0.75
C VAL A 45 7.65 -16.02 -0.18
N ARG A 46 6.70 -16.56 0.59
CA ARG A 46 6.76 -17.93 1.10
C ARG A 46 6.80 -18.95 -0.04
N ALA A 47 5.92 -18.79 -1.03
CA ALA A 47 5.86 -19.69 -2.18
C ALA A 47 7.15 -19.64 -3.02
N PHE A 48 7.76 -18.47 -3.14
CA PHE A 48 9.06 -18.29 -3.80
C PHE A 48 10.18 -18.99 -3.03
N LEU A 49 10.34 -18.71 -1.72
CA LEU A 49 11.38 -19.34 -0.90
C LEU A 49 11.26 -20.86 -0.88
N PHE A 50 10.03 -21.38 -0.79
CA PHE A 50 9.77 -22.81 -0.87
C PHE A 50 10.18 -23.41 -2.22
N ALA A 51 9.87 -22.74 -3.33
CA ALA A 51 10.28 -23.19 -4.66
C ALA A 51 11.80 -23.12 -4.85
N TRP A 52 12.44 -22.09 -4.32
CA TRP A 52 13.89 -21.93 -4.33
C TRP A 52 14.59 -23.07 -3.57
N ASP A 53 14.12 -23.36 -2.36
CA ASP A 53 14.71 -24.39 -1.49
C ASP A 53 14.56 -25.82 -2.06
N GLN A 54 13.56 -26.05 -2.91
CA GLN A 54 13.32 -27.34 -3.57
C GLN A 54 14.00 -27.46 -4.94
N ASP A 55 14.80 -26.48 -5.36
CA ASP A 55 15.38 -26.38 -6.71
C ASP A 55 14.31 -26.52 -7.82
N HIS A 56 13.09 -26.07 -7.52
CA HIS A 56 11.98 -26.04 -8.46
C HIS A 56 11.98 -24.75 -9.27
N ASP A 57 11.18 -24.73 -10.35
CA ASP A 57 11.07 -23.59 -11.26
C ASP A 57 10.39 -22.37 -10.60
N TRP A 58 11.16 -21.64 -9.78
CA TRP A 58 10.74 -20.41 -9.13
C TRP A 58 10.42 -19.31 -10.16
N ARG A 59 11.02 -19.35 -11.35
CA ARG A 59 10.79 -18.36 -12.42
C ARG A 59 9.35 -18.40 -12.92
N THR A 60 8.76 -19.60 -13.05
CA THR A 60 7.34 -19.72 -13.42
C THR A 60 6.42 -19.09 -12.38
N ARG A 61 6.77 -19.14 -11.09
CA ARG A 61 6.00 -18.49 -10.03
C ARG A 61 6.13 -16.98 -10.09
N VAL A 62 7.35 -16.47 -10.25
CA VAL A 62 7.62 -15.03 -10.40
C VAL A 62 6.87 -14.44 -11.59
N ARG A 63 6.78 -15.16 -12.71
CA ARG A 63 6.01 -14.72 -13.89
C ARG A 63 4.50 -14.57 -13.65
N LYS A 64 3.94 -15.23 -12.62
CA LYS A 64 2.51 -15.12 -12.28
C LYS A 64 2.19 -13.91 -11.40
N ILE A 65 3.21 -13.23 -10.87
CA ILE A 65 3.05 -12.04 -10.04
C ILE A 65 2.65 -10.87 -10.94
N LYS A 66 1.50 -10.26 -10.64
CA LYS A 66 0.93 -9.18 -11.47
C LYS A 66 1.60 -7.83 -11.23
N SER A 67 1.98 -7.54 -9.99
CA SER A 67 2.60 -6.25 -9.65
C SER A 67 4.06 -6.22 -10.13
N PRO A 68 4.45 -5.19 -10.91
CA PRO A 68 5.81 -5.07 -11.43
C PRO A 68 6.84 -4.94 -10.30
N HIS A 69 6.56 -4.12 -9.28
CA HIS A 69 7.48 -3.94 -8.15
C HIS A 69 7.66 -5.20 -7.30
N ARG A 70 6.57 -5.96 -7.05
CA ARG A 70 6.68 -7.25 -6.35
C ARG A 70 7.53 -8.24 -7.12
N LYS A 71 7.31 -8.31 -8.44
CA LYS A 71 8.08 -9.17 -9.33
C LYS A 71 9.56 -8.79 -9.34
N ALA A 72 9.86 -7.51 -9.54
CA ALA A 72 11.23 -6.99 -9.53
C ALA A 72 11.95 -7.30 -8.21
N LEU A 73 11.29 -7.11 -7.07
CA LEU A 73 11.86 -7.43 -5.76
C LEU A 73 12.22 -8.91 -5.64
N ILE A 74 11.34 -9.82 -6.07
CA ILE A 74 11.62 -11.26 -6.00
C ILE A 74 12.74 -11.66 -6.98
N GLU A 75 12.82 -11.05 -8.16
CA GLU A 75 13.93 -11.28 -9.10
C GLU A 75 15.27 -10.82 -8.51
N VAL A 76 15.32 -9.63 -7.90
CA VAL A 76 16.50 -9.14 -7.17
C VAL A 76 16.84 -10.06 -5.99
N ALA A 77 15.84 -10.53 -5.25
CA ALA A 77 16.04 -11.48 -4.16
C ALA A 77 16.66 -12.80 -4.65
N ALA A 78 16.23 -13.30 -5.81
CA ALA A 78 16.79 -14.50 -6.43
C ALA A 78 18.28 -14.32 -6.79
N CYS A 79 18.67 -13.15 -7.31
CA CYS A 79 20.08 -12.82 -7.54
C CYS A 79 20.89 -12.83 -6.23
N GLY A 80 20.33 -12.27 -5.16
CA GLY A 80 20.97 -12.27 -3.83
C GLY A 80 21.11 -13.66 -3.23
N LEU A 81 20.11 -14.52 -3.41
CA LEU A 81 20.16 -15.93 -2.99
C LEU A 81 21.18 -16.73 -3.80
N ALA A 82 21.44 -16.35 -5.05
CA ALA A 82 22.51 -16.91 -5.88
C ALA A 82 23.92 -16.38 -5.52
N GLY A 83 24.05 -15.53 -4.50
CA GLY A 83 25.32 -14.99 -4.03
C GLY A 83 25.79 -13.73 -4.77
N GLN A 84 24.94 -13.10 -5.58
CA GLN A 84 25.28 -11.85 -6.25
C GLN A 84 25.12 -10.64 -5.30
N SER A 85 25.92 -9.60 -5.52
CA SER A 85 25.75 -8.33 -4.80
C SER A 85 24.50 -7.60 -5.32
N ILE A 86 23.52 -7.43 -4.45
CA ILE A 86 22.22 -6.84 -4.79
C ILE A 86 21.94 -5.50 -4.10
N LEU A 87 22.86 -4.98 -3.27
CA LEU A 87 22.59 -3.80 -2.46
C LEU A 87 22.23 -2.57 -3.30
N ALA A 88 22.97 -2.30 -4.38
CA ALA A 88 22.66 -1.20 -5.30
C ALA A 88 21.32 -1.38 -6.02
N HIS A 89 20.97 -2.62 -6.38
CA HIS A 89 19.69 -2.93 -7.02
C HIS A 89 18.52 -2.76 -6.06
N LEU A 90 18.69 -3.14 -4.78
CA LEU A 90 17.70 -2.90 -3.74
C LEU A 90 17.51 -1.41 -3.50
N GLU A 91 18.59 -0.63 -3.49
CA GLU A 91 18.52 0.83 -3.29
C GLU A 91 17.77 1.52 -4.44
N SER A 92 18.09 1.18 -5.68
CA SER A 92 17.38 1.71 -6.85
C SER A 92 15.89 1.34 -6.84
N LEU A 93 15.56 0.08 -6.50
CA LEU A 93 14.19 -0.36 -6.40
C LEU A 93 13.45 0.31 -5.23
N ARG A 94 14.16 0.62 -4.14
CA ARG A 94 13.60 1.37 -2.99
C ARG A 94 13.17 2.76 -3.39
N GLU A 95 14.03 3.48 -4.11
CA GLU A 95 13.73 4.84 -4.59
C GLU A 95 12.50 4.83 -5.51
N GLU A 96 12.45 3.89 -6.46
CA GLU A 96 11.33 3.73 -7.38
C GLU A 96 10.02 3.42 -6.63
N MET A 97 10.03 2.45 -5.71
CA MET A 97 8.85 2.07 -4.94
C MET A 97 8.41 3.17 -3.96
N THR A 98 9.34 3.95 -3.41
CA THR A 98 9.03 5.07 -2.54
C THR A 98 8.34 6.18 -3.33
N ALA A 99 8.88 6.53 -4.51
CA ALA A 99 8.25 7.51 -5.39
C ALA A 99 6.85 7.07 -5.85
N ALA A 100 6.67 5.79 -6.19
CA ALA A 100 5.35 5.24 -6.54
C ALA A 100 4.37 5.29 -5.36
N CYS A 101 4.85 5.03 -4.14
CA CYS A 101 4.04 5.12 -2.92
C CYS A 101 3.61 6.57 -2.64
N GLU A 102 4.53 7.53 -2.78
CA GLU A 102 4.24 8.97 -2.61
C GLU A 102 3.18 9.44 -3.61
N LEU A 103 3.25 9.00 -4.86
CA LEU A 103 2.23 9.27 -5.87
C LEU A 103 0.87 8.67 -5.50
N GLU A 104 0.82 7.42 -5.00
CA GLU A 104 -0.44 6.81 -4.52
C GLU A 104 -1.05 7.61 -3.34
N ILE A 105 -0.21 8.05 -2.40
CA ILE A 105 -0.63 8.86 -1.25
C ILE A 105 -1.17 10.21 -1.72
N GLN A 106 -0.43 10.90 -2.59
CA GLN A 106 -0.82 12.22 -3.10
C GLN A 106 -2.14 12.16 -3.85
N ALA A 107 -2.31 11.19 -4.75
CA ALA A 107 -3.57 10.98 -5.47
C ALA A 107 -4.74 10.68 -4.51
N HIS A 108 -4.49 9.99 -3.40
CA HIS A 108 -5.51 9.76 -2.39
C HIS A 108 -5.88 11.04 -1.63
N ILE A 109 -4.88 11.84 -1.26
CA ILE A 109 -5.06 13.11 -0.55
C ILE A 109 -5.85 14.10 -1.40
N GLU A 110 -5.57 14.20 -2.70
CA GLU A 110 -6.27 15.10 -3.63
C GLU A 110 -7.77 14.79 -3.74
N MET A 111 -8.15 13.52 -3.56
CA MET A 111 -9.55 13.09 -3.60
C MET A 111 -10.30 13.27 -2.28
N LEU A 112 -9.60 13.45 -1.16
CA LEU A 112 -10.23 13.60 0.17
C LEU A 112 -11.13 14.84 0.26
N PRO A 113 -10.72 16.05 -0.16
CA PRO A 113 -11.58 17.23 -0.11
C PRO A 113 -12.91 17.03 -0.82
N LEU A 114 -12.90 16.43 -2.02
CA LEU A 114 -14.12 16.16 -2.78
C LEU A 114 -15.05 15.20 -2.03
N LYS A 115 -14.49 14.14 -1.43
CA LYS A 115 -15.26 13.21 -0.60
C LYS A 115 -15.85 13.88 0.64
N MET A 116 -15.14 14.85 1.22
CA MET A 116 -15.59 15.62 2.38
C MET A 116 -16.63 16.69 2.05
N LEU A 117 -16.69 17.19 0.80
CA LEU A 117 -17.72 18.14 0.37
C LEU A 117 -19.13 17.53 0.39
N ILE A 118 -19.27 16.23 0.10
CA ILE A 118 -20.58 15.56 0.09
C ILE A 118 -21.28 15.62 1.46
N PRO A 119 -20.67 15.12 2.57
CA PRO A 119 -21.30 15.22 3.88
C PRO A 119 -21.46 16.68 4.30
N LEU A 120 -20.49 17.55 3.99
CA LEU A 120 -20.57 18.96 4.33
C LEU A 120 -21.79 19.64 3.68
N LEU A 121 -22.03 19.41 2.38
CA LEU A 121 -23.22 19.89 1.67
C LEU A 121 -24.51 19.31 2.26
N LEU A 122 -24.52 18.02 2.60
CA LEU A 122 -25.70 17.34 3.15
C LEU A 122 -26.13 17.92 4.51
N PHE A 123 -25.19 18.41 5.31
CA PHE A 123 -25.52 19.09 6.57
C PHE A 123 -25.71 20.60 6.42
N GLN A 124 -24.91 21.25 5.56
CA GLN A 124 -24.94 22.70 5.38
C GLN A 124 -26.20 23.17 4.65
N PHE A 125 -26.66 22.43 3.64
CA PHE A 125 -27.81 22.84 2.85
C PHE A 125 -29.12 22.87 3.66
N PRO A 126 -29.50 21.83 4.43
CA PRO A 126 -30.68 21.88 5.30
C PRO A 126 -30.60 22.97 6.37
N ALA A 127 -29.40 23.20 6.93
CA ALA A 127 -29.20 24.25 7.93
C ALA A 127 -29.48 25.64 7.33
N PHE A 128 -29.02 25.90 6.10
CA PHE A 128 -29.35 27.15 5.41
C PHE A 128 -30.83 27.26 5.07
N LEU A 129 -31.50 26.17 4.67
CA LEU A 129 -32.94 26.19 4.44
C LEU A 129 -33.72 26.52 5.72
N LEU A 130 -33.35 25.93 6.86
CA LEU A 130 -33.95 26.25 8.15
C LEU A 130 -33.69 27.69 8.56
N LEU A 131 -32.49 28.22 8.32
CA LEU A 131 -32.18 29.61 8.63
C LEU A 131 -32.99 30.59 7.78
N LEU A 132 -33.16 30.28 6.48
CA LEU A 132 -33.85 31.15 5.52
C LEU A 132 -35.38 31.07 5.67
N PHE A 133 -35.92 29.86 5.75
CA PHE A 133 -37.36 29.60 5.76
C PHE A 133 -37.96 29.42 7.15
N GLY A 134 -37.13 29.18 8.18
CA GLY A 134 -37.59 28.99 9.55
C GLY A 134 -38.46 30.16 10.04
N PRO A 135 -37.99 31.42 9.97
CA PRO A 135 -38.80 32.58 10.39
C PRO A 135 -40.09 32.74 9.58
N LEU A 136 -40.04 32.48 8.27
CA LEU A 136 -41.20 32.56 7.38
C LEU A 136 -42.26 31.51 7.73
N LEU A 137 -41.82 30.27 7.98
CA LEU A 137 -42.69 29.17 8.40
C LEU A 137 -43.31 29.47 9.77
N SER A 138 -42.53 29.98 10.72
CA SER A 138 -43.03 30.37 12.05
C SER A 138 -44.12 31.42 11.96
N HIS A 139 -43.91 32.48 11.16
CA HIS A 139 -44.93 33.51 10.96
C HIS A 139 -46.19 32.99 10.26
N LEU A 140 -46.04 32.14 9.22
CA LEU A 140 -47.18 31.53 8.54
C LEU A 140 -48.01 30.65 9.48
N ILE A 141 -47.36 29.88 10.36
CA ILE A 141 -48.03 29.03 11.35
C ILE A 141 -48.74 29.88 12.41
N GLU A 142 -48.14 31.00 12.84
CA GLU A 142 -48.78 31.93 13.76
C GLU A 142 -50.03 32.59 13.15
N GLU A 143 -50.01 32.95 11.87
CA GLU A 143 -51.17 33.51 11.18
C GLU A 143 -52.28 32.48 10.92
N LEU A 144 -51.94 31.23 10.61
CA LEU A 144 -52.91 30.16 10.39
C LEU A 144 -53.63 29.69 11.67
N ASN A 145 -53.02 29.90 12.84
CA ASN A 145 -53.59 29.56 14.14
C ASN A 145 -54.43 30.69 14.76
N LYS A 146 -54.54 31.84 14.09
CA LYS A 146 -55.48 32.92 14.46
C LYS A 146 -56.82 32.73 13.75
#